data_AF-A0A6A5HRY5-F1
#
_entry.id   AF-A0A6A5HRY5-F1
#
_cell.length_a   1.000
_cell.length_b   1.000
_cell.length_c   1.000
_cell.angle_alpha   90.00
_cell.angle_beta   90.00
_cell.angle_gamma   90.00
#
_symmetry.space_group_name_H-M   'P 1'
#
loop_
_entity.id
_entity.type
_entity.pdbx_description
1 polymer ?
#
loop_
_entity_poly.entity_id
_entity_poly.type
_entity_poly.pdbx_seq_one_letter_code
_entity_poly.pdbx_strand_id
1 'polypeptide(L)'
;MTSRPVRKFLTAFKPHLVDLTWKFDDTHAISRMSLGRTPPSETYMYLQLYFPREDKTISYYFTSISWTRMMHERAVKWKEGVVMKGMYRKEGFMVGGRKSWRRADPGTPDLKIMEELSIHLTQILRINSFNVKHLRLSEFDFFGCFVWNITKKFKKFVAKNVEINEESTRFILKDLEIEDVEIKDCKWITMKDVMESESKRIKIKFPNDMNIDELVNIANQWKSGNILRDMKCLSLEGKYDVDKRHLRDEDMAEFIKKVGTIGKR
;
A
#
# COMPACT_ATOMS: atom_id res chain seq x y z
N MET A 1 19.32 -5.21 -22.76
CA MET A 1 19.71 -6.63 -22.60
C MET A 1 21.07 -6.66 -21.94
N THR A 2 21.17 -7.14 -20.70
CA THR A 2 22.47 -7.39 -20.06
C THR A 2 22.86 -8.84 -20.30
N SER A 3 24.11 -9.08 -20.72
CA SER A 3 24.62 -10.40 -21.06
C SER A 3 24.58 -11.36 -19.84
N ARG A 4 24.58 -12.67 -20.08
CA ARG A 4 24.55 -13.72 -19.02
C ARG A 4 25.62 -13.52 -17.92
N PRO A 5 26.86 -13.05 -18.22
CA PRO A 5 27.85 -12.68 -17.20
C PRO A 5 27.44 -11.47 -16.35
N VAL A 6 26.87 -10.43 -16.96
CA VAL A 6 26.40 -9.23 -16.23
C VAL A 6 25.21 -9.58 -15.32
N ARG A 7 24.32 -10.49 -15.76
CA ARG A 7 23.24 -10.99 -14.91
C ARG A 7 23.79 -11.75 -13.70
N LYS A 8 24.77 -12.64 -13.89
CA LYS A 8 25.47 -13.32 -12.77
C LYS A 8 26.15 -12.34 -11.83
N PHE A 9 26.83 -11.32 -12.36
CA PHE A 9 27.49 -10.29 -11.56
C PHE A 9 26.49 -9.46 -10.75
N LEU A 10 25.42 -8.94 -11.37
CA LEU A 10 24.38 -8.19 -10.67
C LEU A 10 23.63 -9.06 -9.65
N THR A 11 23.41 -10.34 -9.92
CA THR A 11 22.84 -11.28 -8.94
C THR A 11 23.79 -11.55 -7.78
N ALA A 12 25.10 -11.66 -8.02
CA ALA A 12 26.10 -11.89 -6.98
C ALA A 12 26.37 -10.66 -6.10
N PHE A 13 26.24 -9.45 -6.67
CA PHE A 13 26.62 -8.21 -6.00
C PHE A 13 25.47 -7.25 -5.69
N LYS A 14 24.20 -7.60 -6.03
CA LYS A 14 22.97 -6.78 -5.95
C LYS A 14 23.19 -5.40 -5.28
N PRO A 15 23.66 -4.41 -6.05
CA PRO A 15 24.43 -3.29 -5.49
C PRO A 15 23.57 -2.28 -4.72
N HIS A 16 22.27 -2.21 -5.03
CA HIS A 16 21.36 -1.25 -4.42
C HIS A 16 20.28 -1.98 -3.64
N LEU A 17 20.13 -1.54 -2.39
CA LEU A 17 19.08 -1.94 -1.48
C LEU A 17 17.83 -1.10 -1.81
N VAL A 18 16.69 -1.73 -2.06
CA VAL A 18 15.50 -1.04 -2.61
C VAL A 18 14.22 -1.42 -1.87
N ASP A 19 13.40 -0.43 -1.54
CA ASP A 19 12.02 -0.61 -1.09
C ASP A 19 11.10 -0.68 -2.30
N LEU A 20 10.44 -1.83 -2.51
CA LEU A 20 9.53 -2.04 -3.64
C LEU A 20 8.09 -1.81 -3.19
N THR A 21 7.35 -0.97 -3.91
CA THR A 21 5.97 -0.60 -3.58
C THR A 21 5.03 -0.85 -4.73
N TRP A 22 3.99 -1.64 -4.51
CA TRP A 22 2.83 -1.73 -5.39
C TRP A 22 1.75 -0.76 -4.93
N LYS A 23 1.19 0.02 -5.84
CA LYS A 23 0.09 0.96 -5.54
C LYS A 23 -1.01 0.82 -6.58
N PHE A 24 -2.23 0.59 -6.09
CA PHE A 24 -3.45 0.45 -6.86
C PHE A 24 -4.36 1.64 -6.55
N ASP A 25 -4.39 2.63 -7.44
CA ASP A 25 -5.00 3.93 -7.18
C ASP A 25 -5.45 4.60 -8.47
N ASP A 26 -6.76 4.67 -8.65
CA ASP A 26 -7.43 5.20 -9.84
C ASP A 26 -7.68 6.71 -9.78
N THR A 27 -7.18 7.43 -8.76
CA THR A 27 -7.40 8.88 -8.58
C THR A 27 -7.04 9.69 -9.83
N HIS A 28 -6.11 9.19 -10.65
CA HIS A 28 -5.64 9.83 -11.88
C HIS A 28 -6.08 9.08 -13.16
N ALA A 29 -6.94 8.06 -13.03
CA ALA A 29 -7.33 7.17 -14.12
C ALA A 29 -8.32 7.80 -15.10
N ILE A 30 -9.17 8.72 -14.63
CA ILE A 30 -10.19 9.43 -15.42
C ILE A 30 -9.64 10.81 -15.80
N SER A 31 -9.63 11.07 -17.11
CA SER A 31 -8.98 12.23 -17.73
C SER A 31 -9.41 13.57 -17.11
N ARG A 32 -8.40 14.30 -16.61
CA ARG A 32 -8.32 15.75 -16.78
C ARG A 32 -7.04 15.96 -17.58
N MET A 33 -7.10 16.59 -18.76
CA MET A 33 -5.89 16.93 -19.53
C MET A 33 -4.89 17.62 -18.59
N SER A 34 -3.79 16.93 -18.26
CA SER A 34 -2.78 17.43 -17.34
C SER A 34 -1.40 17.26 -17.97
N LEU A 35 -1.12 18.10 -18.96
CA LEU A 35 0.20 18.20 -19.58
C LEU A 35 1.23 18.52 -18.48
N GLY A 36 2.25 17.66 -18.37
CA GLY A 36 3.40 17.89 -17.49
C GLY A 36 3.23 17.53 -16.01
N ARG A 37 2.09 17.02 -15.54
CA ARG A 37 1.92 16.60 -14.13
C ARG A 37 2.53 15.22 -13.84
N THR A 38 2.96 15.01 -12.60
CA THR A 38 3.32 13.70 -12.05
C THR A 38 2.26 13.36 -10.99
N PRO A 39 1.60 12.19 -11.05
CA PRO A 39 1.77 11.16 -12.08
C PRO A 39 1.17 11.55 -13.45
N PRO A 40 1.52 10.85 -14.54
CA PRO A 40 0.91 11.06 -15.85
C PRO A 40 -0.62 10.94 -15.80
N SER A 41 -1.31 11.63 -16.72
CA SER A 41 -2.75 11.44 -16.93
C SER A 41 -3.07 9.96 -17.21
N GLU A 42 -4.27 9.54 -16.82
CA GLU A 42 -4.78 8.17 -17.00
C GLU A 42 -4.04 7.08 -16.21
N THR A 43 -3.22 7.45 -15.22
CA THR A 43 -2.54 6.48 -14.35
C THR A 43 -3.51 5.86 -13.33
N TYR A 44 -3.49 4.53 -13.23
CA TYR A 44 -4.36 3.75 -12.33
C TYR A 44 -3.60 2.73 -11.47
N MET A 45 -2.38 2.36 -11.86
CA MET A 45 -1.50 1.53 -11.04
C MET A 45 -0.05 2.01 -11.11
N TYR A 46 0.71 1.69 -10.06
CA TYR A 46 2.10 2.07 -9.92
C TYR A 46 2.91 0.90 -9.38
N LEU A 47 4.11 0.76 -9.92
CA LEU A 47 5.19 0.03 -9.28
C LEU A 47 6.31 1.02 -8.99
N GLN A 48 6.70 1.17 -7.73
CA GLN A 48 7.72 2.15 -7.32
C GLN A 48 8.91 1.45 -6.67
N LEU A 49 10.09 1.97 -6.95
CA LEU A 49 11.36 1.56 -6.40
C LEU A 49 11.95 2.76 -5.66
N TYR A 50 12.00 2.68 -4.33
CA TYR A 50 12.65 3.67 -3.50
C TYR A 50 14.04 3.19 -3.11
N PHE A 51 15.04 4.03 -3.36
CA PHE A 51 16.45 3.80 -3.12
C PHE A 51 16.87 4.57 -1.87
N PRO A 52 16.93 3.93 -0.68
CA PRO A 52 17.05 4.68 0.58
C PRO A 52 18.39 5.38 0.76
N ARG A 53 19.45 4.89 0.11
CA ARG A 53 20.79 5.52 0.22
C ARG A 53 20.89 6.79 -0.61
N GLU A 54 20.23 6.77 -1.76
CA GLU A 54 20.24 7.86 -2.73
C GLU A 54 19.07 8.83 -2.54
N ASP A 55 18.11 8.50 -1.67
CA ASP A 55 16.82 9.17 -1.48
C ASP A 55 16.08 9.43 -2.81
N LYS A 56 16.07 8.41 -3.67
CA LYS A 56 15.50 8.48 -5.02
C LYS A 56 14.36 7.52 -5.22
N THR A 57 13.41 7.91 -6.08
CA THR A 57 12.25 7.08 -6.41
C THR A 57 12.10 6.95 -7.91
N ILE A 58 12.16 5.71 -8.40
CA ILE A 58 11.83 5.38 -9.79
C ILE A 58 10.43 4.77 -9.80
N SER A 59 9.53 5.34 -10.60
CA SER A 59 8.14 4.86 -10.71
C SER A 59 7.81 4.36 -12.11
N TYR A 60 7.12 3.23 -12.18
CA TYR A 60 6.49 2.69 -13.39
C TYR A 60 4.99 2.99 -13.31
N TYR A 61 4.52 3.87 -14.17
CA TYR A 61 3.14 4.34 -14.22
C TYR A 61 2.36 3.57 -15.28
N PHE A 62 1.36 2.78 -14.85
CA PHE A 62 0.47 2.07 -15.76
C PHE A 62 -0.61 3.03 -16.25
N THR A 63 -0.66 3.25 -17.56
CA THR A 63 -1.57 4.19 -18.24
C THR A 63 -2.19 3.51 -19.47
N SER A 64 -3.10 4.18 -20.20
CA SER A 64 -3.61 3.59 -21.43
C SER A 64 -2.50 3.41 -22.47
N ILE A 65 -2.59 2.34 -23.26
CA ILE A 65 -1.62 2.07 -24.33
C ILE A 65 -1.62 3.19 -25.38
N SER A 66 -2.78 3.80 -25.63
CA SER A 66 -2.99 4.92 -26.55
C SER A 66 -2.17 6.13 -26.11
N TRP A 67 -2.30 6.51 -24.84
CA TRP A 67 -1.59 7.63 -24.25
C TRP A 67 -0.08 7.40 -24.24
N THR A 68 0.35 6.21 -23.83
CA THR A 68 1.77 5.84 -23.86
C THR A 68 2.34 5.94 -25.28
N ARG A 69 1.58 5.53 -26.31
CA ARG A 69 2.01 5.63 -27.72
C ARG A 69 2.12 7.06 -28.23
N MET A 70 1.26 7.98 -27.79
CA MET A 70 1.29 9.39 -28.23
C MET A 70 2.52 10.17 -27.74
N MET A 71 3.10 9.81 -26.59
CA MET A 71 4.21 10.57 -26.01
C MET A 71 5.50 10.49 -26.84
N HIS A 72 6.19 11.61 -27.05
CA HIS A 72 7.42 11.70 -27.88
C HIS A 72 8.70 11.16 -27.21
N GLU A 73 8.57 10.25 -26.26
CA GLU A 73 9.67 9.76 -25.43
C GLU A 73 10.35 8.50 -25.95
N ARG A 74 11.56 8.22 -25.45
CA ARG A 74 12.37 7.08 -25.88
C ARG A 74 11.69 5.76 -25.49
N ALA A 75 11.39 4.94 -26.48
CA ALA A 75 10.87 3.59 -26.27
C ALA A 75 11.90 2.71 -25.56
N VAL A 76 11.43 1.98 -24.54
CA VAL A 76 12.23 1.04 -23.75
C VAL A 76 11.83 -0.38 -24.12
N LYS A 77 12.77 -1.17 -24.65
CA LYS A 77 12.56 -2.58 -24.93
C LYS A 77 12.90 -3.42 -23.70
N TRP A 78 11.89 -3.84 -22.97
CA TRP A 78 12.03 -4.79 -21.85
C TRP A 78 11.40 -6.15 -22.18
N LYS A 79 10.16 -6.16 -22.69
CA LYS A 79 9.43 -7.37 -23.10
C LYS A 79 8.73 -7.15 -24.44
N GLU A 80 8.69 -8.19 -25.26
CA GLU A 80 7.95 -8.16 -26.52
C GLU A 80 6.45 -7.89 -26.28
N GLY A 81 5.85 -7.06 -27.13
CA GLY A 81 4.44 -6.66 -27.03
C GLY A 81 4.12 -5.62 -25.94
N VAL A 82 5.04 -5.36 -24.99
CA VAL A 82 4.83 -4.35 -23.94
C VAL A 82 5.31 -2.98 -24.42
N VAL A 83 4.43 -1.98 -24.36
CA VAL A 83 4.78 -0.59 -24.68
C VAL A 83 5.31 0.09 -23.42
N MET A 84 6.56 0.52 -23.41
CA MET A 84 7.15 1.26 -22.30
C MET A 84 7.97 2.45 -22.80
N LYS A 85 7.86 3.61 -22.14
CA LYS A 85 8.61 4.82 -22.48
C LYS A 85 9.21 5.47 -21.24
N GLY A 86 10.41 6.02 -21.35
CA GLY A 86 11.08 6.73 -20.26
C GLY A 86 10.68 8.20 -20.19
N MET A 87 10.32 8.68 -19.00
CA MET A 87 9.75 10.01 -18.81
C MET A 87 10.76 11.15 -18.98
N TYR A 88 10.41 12.19 -19.72
CA TYR A 88 11.25 13.36 -19.96
C TYR A 88 11.34 14.22 -18.69
N ARG A 89 12.57 14.52 -18.25
CA ARG A 89 12.89 15.30 -17.04
C ARG A 89 12.34 14.73 -15.72
N LYS A 90 11.91 13.46 -15.69
CA LYS A 90 11.33 12.81 -14.51
C LYS A 90 11.92 11.41 -14.33
N GLU A 91 12.11 10.98 -13.08
CA GLU A 91 12.57 9.63 -12.76
C GLU A 91 11.39 8.64 -12.87
N GLY A 92 11.30 7.93 -14.00
CA GLY A 92 10.26 6.91 -14.17
C GLY A 92 9.97 6.51 -15.60
N PHE A 93 9.00 5.62 -15.73
CA PHE A 93 8.56 5.02 -16.99
C PHE A 93 7.04 5.02 -17.07
N MET A 94 6.50 5.30 -18.25
CA MET A 94 5.12 4.98 -18.59
C MET A 94 5.07 3.57 -19.16
N VAL A 95 4.10 2.78 -18.69
CA VAL A 95 3.81 1.43 -19.14
C VAL A 95 2.41 1.45 -19.75
N GLY A 96 2.31 1.09 -21.03
CA GLY A 96 1.05 1.00 -21.75
C GLY A 96 0.33 -0.28 -21.38
N GLY A 97 -0.78 -0.14 -20.66
CA GLY A 97 -1.67 -1.22 -20.28
C GLY A 97 -2.98 -1.19 -21.08
N ARG A 98 -4.10 -1.05 -20.38
CA ARG A 98 -5.47 -1.01 -20.92
C ARG A 98 -5.63 -0.19 -22.21
N LYS A 99 -6.52 -0.67 -23.10
CA LYS A 99 -6.89 0.02 -24.35
C LYS A 99 -7.80 1.23 -24.12
N SER A 100 -8.69 1.14 -23.12
CA SER A 100 -9.68 2.18 -22.83
C SER A 100 -9.28 2.97 -21.59
N TRP A 101 -9.33 4.30 -21.67
CA TRP A 101 -9.11 5.20 -20.54
C TRP A 101 -10.35 5.36 -19.65
N ARG A 102 -11.52 4.87 -20.09
CA ARG A 102 -12.82 5.10 -19.42
C ARG A 102 -13.08 4.21 -18.21
N ARG A 103 -12.35 3.10 -18.03
CA ARG A 103 -12.51 2.15 -16.91
C ARG A 103 -11.16 1.79 -16.34
N ALA A 104 -10.96 1.98 -15.05
CA ALA A 104 -9.68 1.77 -14.38
C ALA A 104 -9.31 0.30 -14.19
N ASP A 105 -10.15 -0.62 -14.66
CA ASP A 105 -9.93 -2.06 -14.72
C ASP A 105 -8.59 -2.40 -15.38
N PRO A 106 -7.62 -2.93 -14.60
CA PRO A 106 -6.35 -3.38 -15.15
C PRO A 106 -6.50 -4.62 -16.03
N GLY A 107 -7.55 -5.42 -15.83
CA GLY A 107 -7.69 -6.71 -16.47
C GLY A 107 -6.51 -7.66 -16.22
N THR A 108 -6.60 -8.86 -16.79
CA THR A 108 -5.51 -9.85 -16.73
C THR A 108 -4.19 -9.37 -17.36
N PRO A 109 -4.18 -8.67 -18.52
CA PRO A 109 -2.92 -8.29 -19.17
C PRO A 109 -2.06 -7.33 -18.34
N ASP A 110 -2.65 -6.30 -17.73
CA ASP A 110 -1.88 -5.28 -17.04
C ASP A 110 -1.31 -5.81 -15.72
N LEU A 111 -2.10 -6.61 -14.99
CA LEU A 111 -1.64 -7.32 -13.80
C LEU A 111 -0.48 -8.27 -14.13
N LYS A 112 -0.56 -9.00 -15.26
CA LYS A 112 0.52 -9.87 -15.71
C LYS A 112 1.78 -9.11 -16.08
N ILE A 113 1.67 -7.94 -16.72
CA ILE A 113 2.81 -7.07 -17.00
C ILE A 113 3.46 -6.60 -15.70
N MET A 114 2.67 -6.17 -14.72
CA MET A 114 3.17 -5.73 -13.41
C MET A 114 3.82 -6.88 -12.65
N GLU A 115 3.23 -8.08 -12.67
CA GLU A 115 3.76 -9.30 -12.06
C GLU A 115 5.15 -9.62 -12.61
N GLU A 116 5.27 -9.76 -13.92
CA GLU A 116 6.53 -10.11 -14.57
C GLU A 116 7.60 -9.03 -14.37
N LEU A 117 7.19 -7.75 -14.37
CA LEU A 117 8.10 -6.64 -14.08
C LEU A 117 8.59 -6.71 -12.64
N SER A 118 7.70 -7.02 -11.69
CA SER A 118 8.04 -7.18 -10.28
C SER A 118 9.02 -8.34 -10.08
N ILE A 119 8.75 -9.50 -10.67
CA ILE A 119 9.64 -10.68 -10.65
C ILE A 119 11.00 -10.33 -11.28
N HIS A 120 11.01 -9.61 -12.40
CA HIS A 120 12.25 -9.21 -13.03
C HIS A 120 13.09 -8.30 -12.12
N LEU A 121 12.46 -7.33 -11.45
CA LEU A 121 13.11 -6.40 -10.54
C LEU A 121 13.67 -7.10 -9.30
N THR A 122 12.95 -8.07 -8.71
CA THR A 122 13.45 -8.84 -7.56
C THR A 122 14.65 -9.74 -7.91
N GLN A 123 14.77 -10.17 -9.17
CA GLN A 123 15.94 -10.92 -9.65
C GLN A 123 17.21 -10.06 -9.74
N ILE A 124 17.08 -8.78 -10.09
CA ILE A 124 18.23 -7.90 -10.36
C ILE A 124 18.58 -6.97 -9.20
N LEU A 125 17.63 -6.64 -8.32
CA LEU A 125 17.83 -5.74 -7.16
C LEU A 125 17.85 -6.52 -5.84
N ARG A 126 18.47 -5.93 -4.81
CA ARG A 126 18.34 -6.40 -3.43
C ARG A 126 17.14 -5.71 -2.81
N ILE A 127 16.04 -6.45 -2.64
CA ILE A 127 14.86 -5.88 -2.00
C ILE A 127 15.11 -5.79 -0.50
N ASN A 128 14.99 -4.57 0.03
CA ASN A 128 15.01 -4.28 1.45
C ASN A 128 13.67 -4.60 2.08
N SER A 129 12.61 -4.10 1.46
CA SER A 129 11.25 -4.24 1.97
C SER A 129 10.22 -4.20 0.84
N PHE A 130 9.08 -4.81 1.14
CA PHE A 130 7.91 -4.81 0.29
C PHE A 130 6.81 -3.96 0.92
N ASN A 131 6.15 -3.16 0.10
CA ASN A 131 5.05 -2.30 0.51
C ASN A 131 3.90 -2.44 -0.48
N VAL A 132 2.67 -2.37 0.01
CA VAL A 132 1.48 -2.41 -0.84
C VAL A 132 0.46 -1.37 -0.41
N LYS A 133 -0.16 -0.71 -1.38
CA LYS A 133 -1.17 0.32 -1.17
C LYS A 133 -2.39 0.03 -2.05
N HIS A 134 -3.48 -0.45 -1.45
CA HIS A 134 -4.79 -0.61 -2.07
C HIS A 134 -5.63 0.62 -1.76
N LEU A 135 -5.62 1.59 -2.67
CA LEU A 135 -6.36 2.82 -2.45
C LEU A 135 -7.74 2.69 -3.08
N ARG A 136 -8.08 3.45 -4.10
CA ARG A 136 -9.47 3.52 -4.60
C ARG A 136 -9.83 2.50 -5.67
N LEU A 137 -8.85 1.76 -6.19
CA LEU A 137 -9.08 0.87 -7.32
C LEU A 137 -9.83 -0.40 -6.87
N SER A 138 -11.13 -0.46 -7.16
CA SER A 138 -12.02 -1.56 -6.78
C SER A 138 -12.45 -2.47 -7.95
N GLU A 139 -12.10 -2.12 -9.19
CA GLU A 139 -12.53 -2.82 -10.41
C GLU A 139 -11.81 -4.17 -10.65
N PHE A 140 -11.09 -4.72 -9.67
CA PHE A 140 -10.38 -6.01 -9.78
C PHE A 140 -10.28 -6.74 -8.43
N ASP A 141 -10.05 -8.05 -8.50
CA ASP A 141 -9.78 -8.87 -7.31
C ASP A 141 -8.34 -8.62 -6.81
N PHE A 142 -8.23 -7.74 -5.82
CA PHE A 142 -6.96 -7.41 -5.18
C PHE A 142 -6.40 -8.57 -4.34
N PHE A 143 -7.24 -9.34 -3.66
CA PHE A 143 -6.79 -10.44 -2.78
C PHE A 143 -6.44 -11.71 -3.56
N GLY A 144 -6.99 -11.89 -4.77
CA GLY A 144 -6.56 -12.89 -5.74
C GLY A 144 -5.35 -12.48 -6.61
N CYS A 145 -4.73 -11.32 -6.38
CA CYS A 145 -3.67 -10.82 -7.25
C CYS A 145 -2.28 -11.43 -6.96
N PHE A 146 -1.35 -11.21 -7.90
CA PHE A 146 0.00 -11.79 -7.86
C PHE A 146 0.88 -11.33 -6.69
N VAL A 147 0.57 -10.18 -6.06
CA VAL A 147 1.43 -9.56 -5.02
C VAL A 147 1.70 -10.54 -3.88
N TRP A 148 0.68 -11.32 -3.50
CA TRP A 148 0.72 -12.29 -2.41
C TRP A 148 1.53 -13.55 -2.73
N ASN A 149 1.78 -13.80 -4.02
CA ASN A 149 2.64 -14.90 -4.48
C ASN A 149 4.12 -14.50 -4.50
N ILE A 150 4.42 -13.20 -4.53
CA ILE A 150 5.80 -12.69 -4.49
C ILE A 150 6.35 -12.69 -3.07
N THR A 151 5.54 -12.30 -2.08
CA THR A 151 5.94 -12.26 -0.67
C THR A 151 4.73 -12.33 0.25
N LYS A 152 4.95 -12.85 1.47
CA LYS A 152 4.02 -12.76 2.61
C LYS A 152 4.48 -11.77 3.69
N LYS A 153 5.68 -11.19 3.52
CA LYS A 153 6.29 -10.24 4.45
C LYS A 153 6.28 -8.83 3.86
N PHE A 154 5.69 -7.90 4.59
CA PHE A 154 5.55 -6.50 4.19
C PHE A 154 6.02 -5.58 5.30
N LYS A 155 6.74 -4.53 4.91
CA LYS A 155 7.02 -3.42 5.82
C LYS A 155 5.79 -2.53 5.99
N LYS A 156 5.01 -2.34 4.91
CA LYS A 156 3.83 -1.49 4.97
C LYS A 156 2.68 -1.99 4.11
N PHE A 157 1.48 -2.03 4.69
CA PHE A 157 0.21 -2.24 4.02
C PHE A 157 -0.68 -1.02 4.25
N VAL A 158 -1.29 -0.51 3.18
CA VAL A 158 -2.26 0.59 3.26
C VAL A 158 -3.50 0.25 2.47
N ALA A 159 -4.66 0.29 3.11
CA ALA A 159 -5.95 0.21 2.45
C ALA A 159 -6.82 1.45 2.74
N LYS A 160 -7.30 2.15 1.70
CA LYS A 160 -8.10 3.38 1.85
C LYS A 160 -9.14 3.51 0.75
N ASN A 161 -10.38 3.82 1.11
CA ASN A 161 -11.49 3.98 0.16
C ASN A 161 -11.76 2.70 -0.66
N VAL A 162 -11.56 1.54 -0.03
CA VAL A 162 -11.87 0.21 -0.57
C VAL A 162 -12.62 -0.58 0.49
N GLU A 163 -13.57 -1.39 0.03
CA GLU A 163 -14.25 -2.32 0.89
C GLU A 163 -13.37 -3.55 1.12
N ILE A 164 -13.09 -3.85 2.39
CA ILE A 164 -12.37 -5.05 2.82
C ILE A 164 -13.40 -5.88 3.57
N ASN A 165 -13.64 -7.11 3.15
CA ASN A 165 -14.55 -8.02 3.84
C ASN A 165 -13.87 -8.72 5.04
N GLU A 166 -14.61 -9.54 5.77
CA GLU A 166 -14.10 -10.26 6.95
C GLU A 166 -12.93 -11.19 6.60
N GLU A 167 -13.05 -11.97 5.53
CA GLU A 167 -12.01 -12.92 5.09
C GLU A 167 -10.70 -12.19 4.75
N SER A 168 -10.81 -11.09 4.01
CA SER A 168 -9.68 -10.25 3.63
C SER A 168 -9.03 -9.58 4.84
N THR A 169 -9.84 -9.20 5.83
CA THR A 169 -9.36 -8.63 7.09
C THR A 169 -8.51 -9.65 7.84
N ARG A 170 -9.00 -10.89 7.96
CA ARG A 170 -8.28 -11.99 8.59
C ARG A 170 -6.97 -12.29 7.85
N PHE A 171 -7.03 -12.35 6.52
CA PHE A 171 -5.86 -12.55 5.68
C PHE A 171 -4.79 -11.48 5.93
N ILE A 172 -5.17 -10.20 5.97
CA ILE A 172 -4.23 -9.09 6.22
C ILE A 172 -3.59 -9.17 7.62
N LEU A 173 -4.39 -9.42 8.65
CA LEU A 173 -3.93 -9.30 10.04
C LEU A 173 -3.30 -10.58 10.61
N LYS A 174 -3.65 -11.75 10.07
CA LYS A 174 -3.23 -13.06 10.59
C LYS A 174 -2.34 -13.84 9.63
N ASP A 175 -2.61 -13.79 8.32
CA ASP A 175 -1.91 -14.62 7.34
C ASP A 175 -0.69 -13.93 6.72
N LEU A 176 -0.55 -12.61 6.93
CA LEU A 176 0.57 -11.81 6.45
C LEU A 176 1.43 -11.29 7.61
N GLU A 177 2.75 -11.30 7.41
CA GLU A 177 3.69 -10.64 8.33
C GLU A 177 3.83 -9.17 7.91
N ILE A 178 3.16 -8.26 8.62
CA ILE A 178 3.17 -6.83 8.28
C ILE A 178 3.70 -5.99 9.44
N GLU A 179 4.65 -5.10 9.19
CA GLU A 179 5.17 -4.21 10.24
C GLU A 179 4.28 -2.99 10.51
N ASP A 180 3.77 -2.34 9.45
CA ASP A 180 2.96 -1.12 9.49
C ASP A 180 1.66 -1.29 8.68
N VAL A 181 0.53 -1.36 9.37
CA VAL A 181 -0.80 -1.53 8.78
C VAL A 181 -1.58 -0.24 8.93
N GLU A 182 -2.07 0.30 7.82
CA GLU A 182 -3.05 1.39 7.80
C GLU A 182 -4.31 0.96 7.05
N ILE A 183 -5.45 0.87 7.72
CA ILE A 183 -6.74 0.51 7.11
C ILE A 183 -7.76 1.60 7.44
N LYS A 184 -8.35 2.21 6.41
CA LYS A 184 -9.43 3.18 6.58
C LYS A 184 -10.78 2.59 6.24
N ASP A 185 -11.76 2.85 7.10
CA ASP A 185 -13.18 2.57 6.91
C ASP A 185 -13.52 1.07 6.81
N CYS A 186 -12.85 0.23 7.61
CA CYS A 186 -13.15 -1.20 7.67
C CYS A 186 -14.12 -1.53 8.82
N LYS A 187 -15.24 -2.18 8.49
CA LYS A 187 -16.30 -2.59 9.44
C LYS A 187 -16.02 -3.91 10.16
N TRP A 188 -15.11 -4.72 9.62
CA TRP A 188 -14.93 -6.11 10.02
C TRP A 188 -13.73 -6.32 10.95
N ILE A 189 -12.85 -5.32 11.07
CA ILE A 189 -11.79 -5.37 12.08
C ILE A 189 -12.44 -5.24 13.45
N THR A 190 -12.15 -6.20 14.31
CA THR A 190 -12.55 -6.14 15.72
C THR A 190 -11.38 -5.73 16.59
N MET A 191 -11.68 -5.31 17.82
CA MET A 191 -10.64 -5.00 18.80
C MET A 191 -9.77 -6.22 19.14
N LYS A 192 -10.36 -7.42 19.08
CA LYS A 192 -9.63 -8.67 19.26
C LYS A 192 -8.59 -8.88 18.16
N ASP A 193 -8.93 -8.60 16.91
CA ASP A 193 -7.98 -8.72 15.79
C ASP A 193 -6.81 -7.74 15.94
N VAL A 194 -7.06 -6.53 16.45
CA VAL A 194 -6.00 -5.54 16.76
C VAL A 194 -5.07 -6.05 17.85
N MET A 195 -5.61 -6.66 18.90
CA MET A 195 -4.83 -7.22 20.02
C MET A 195 -4.02 -8.45 19.62
N GLU A 196 -4.55 -9.29 18.74
CA GLU A 196 -3.87 -10.49 18.24
C GLU A 196 -2.84 -10.19 17.13
N SER A 197 -2.81 -8.96 16.61
CA SER A 197 -1.89 -8.60 15.53
C SER A 197 -0.44 -8.47 16.02
N GLU A 198 0.48 -9.05 15.24
CA GLU A 198 1.92 -8.92 15.44
C GLU A 198 2.52 -7.64 14.82
N SER A 199 1.68 -6.79 14.22
CA SER A 199 2.13 -5.53 13.60
C SER A 199 2.73 -4.57 14.63
N LYS A 200 3.83 -3.90 14.27
CA LYS A 200 4.48 -2.92 15.15
C LYS A 200 3.76 -1.57 15.13
N ARG A 201 3.05 -1.27 14.05
CA ARG A 201 2.27 -0.03 13.90
C ARG A 201 0.93 -0.37 13.28
N ILE A 202 -0.14 0.05 13.95
CA ILE A 202 -1.51 -0.13 13.46
C ILE A 202 -2.21 1.22 13.45
N LYS A 203 -2.77 1.57 12.31
CA LYS A 203 -3.64 2.72 12.13
C LYS A 203 -4.96 2.28 11.51
N ILE A 204 -6.02 2.27 12.31
CA ILE A 204 -7.36 1.86 11.85
C ILE A 204 -8.32 3.02 12.01
N LYS A 205 -9.10 3.30 10.97
CA LYS A 205 -10.27 4.15 11.08
C LYS A 205 -11.53 3.29 11.04
N PHE A 206 -12.24 3.22 12.16
CA PHE A 206 -13.50 2.53 12.28
C PHE A 206 -14.63 3.40 11.70
N PRO A 207 -15.57 2.78 10.98
CA PRO A 207 -16.74 3.47 10.42
C PRO A 207 -17.84 3.72 11.45
N ASN A 208 -17.79 3.07 12.62
CA ASN A 208 -18.69 3.25 13.75
C ASN A 208 -17.94 3.83 14.95
N ASP A 209 -18.67 4.42 15.89
CA ASP A 209 -18.09 4.93 17.14
C ASP A 209 -17.57 3.77 17.99
N MET A 210 -16.39 3.96 18.58
CA MET A 210 -15.73 2.95 19.41
C MET A 210 -16.30 2.98 20.84
N ASN A 211 -16.53 1.81 21.41
CA ASN A 211 -16.96 1.71 22.81
C ASN A 211 -15.79 2.07 23.75
N ILE A 212 -16.00 3.04 24.66
CA ILE A 212 -15.01 3.48 25.65
C ILE A 212 -14.49 2.32 26.49
N ASP A 213 -15.35 1.37 26.86
CA ASP A 213 -14.94 0.23 27.69
C ASP A 213 -13.97 -0.71 26.95
N GLU A 214 -14.15 -0.88 25.64
CA GLU A 214 -13.23 -1.65 24.79
C GLU A 214 -11.88 -0.93 24.66
N LEU A 215 -11.88 0.40 24.52
CA LEU A 215 -10.66 1.20 24.48
C LEU A 215 -9.89 1.13 25.80
N VAL A 216 -10.59 1.22 26.94
CA VAL A 216 -10.00 1.06 28.28
C VAL A 216 -9.37 -0.32 28.42
N ASN A 217 -10.04 -1.37 27.95
CA ASN A 217 -9.50 -2.73 27.99
C ASN A 217 -8.17 -2.84 27.21
N ILE A 218 -8.08 -2.32 25.98
CA ILE A 218 -6.81 -2.33 25.22
C ILE A 218 -5.72 -1.58 25.97
N ALA A 219 -6.02 -0.38 26.45
CA ALA A 219 -5.04 0.44 27.16
C ALA A 219 -4.48 -0.31 28.38
N ASN A 220 -5.33 -1.05 29.09
CA ASN A 220 -4.91 -1.88 30.22
C ASN A 220 -4.07 -3.09 29.78
N GLN A 221 -4.48 -3.79 28.73
CA GLN A 221 -3.72 -4.92 28.19
C GLN A 221 -2.33 -4.47 27.73
N TRP A 222 -2.24 -3.33 27.06
CA TRP A 222 -0.98 -2.74 26.63
C TRP A 222 -0.10 -2.30 27.82
N LYS A 223 -0.67 -1.60 28.81
CA LYS A 223 0.06 -1.20 30.03
C LYS A 223 0.58 -2.38 30.83
N SER A 224 -0.22 -3.45 30.95
CA SER A 224 0.20 -4.67 31.63
C SER A 224 1.36 -5.38 30.91
N GLY A 225 1.59 -5.01 29.65
CA GLY A 225 2.55 -5.65 28.78
C GLY A 225 2.21 -7.11 28.53
N ASN A 226 0.96 -7.57 28.67
CA ASN A 226 0.62 -8.96 28.36
C ASN A 226 0.39 -9.19 26.86
N ILE A 227 -0.12 -8.16 26.18
CA ILE A 227 -0.41 -8.14 24.75
C ILE A 227 0.20 -6.84 24.19
N LEU A 228 0.49 -6.78 22.88
CA LEU A 228 1.01 -5.58 22.21
C LEU A 228 2.40 -5.13 22.70
N ARG A 229 3.24 -6.04 23.25
CA ARG A 229 4.57 -5.71 23.79
C ARG A 229 5.48 -5.02 22.77
N ASP A 230 5.48 -5.52 21.54
CA ASP A 230 6.31 -5.01 20.45
C ASP A 230 5.64 -3.87 19.66
N MET A 231 4.42 -3.48 20.05
CA MET A 231 3.65 -2.40 19.44
C MET A 231 4.30 -1.06 19.73
N LYS A 232 4.71 -0.35 18.67
CA LYS A 232 5.30 0.98 18.74
C LYS A 232 4.27 2.09 18.59
N CYS A 233 3.17 1.83 17.89
CA CYS A 233 2.16 2.85 17.59
C CYS A 233 0.80 2.21 17.32
N LEU A 234 -0.22 2.64 18.07
CA LEU A 234 -1.61 2.29 17.84
C LEU A 234 -2.42 3.57 17.66
N SER A 235 -3.09 3.71 16.51
CA SER A 235 -3.94 4.85 16.18
C SER A 235 -5.31 4.33 15.77
N LEU A 236 -6.31 4.55 16.61
CA LEU A 236 -7.70 4.18 16.34
C LEU A 236 -8.52 5.46 16.15
N GLU A 237 -9.13 5.62 14.99
CA GLU A 237 -9.96 6.78 14.64
C GLU A 237 -11.43 6.33 14.50
N GLY A 238 -12.39 7.09 15.04
CA GLY A 238 -13.83 6.83 14.88
C GLY A 238 -14.46 7.64 13.75
N LYS A 239 -15.79 7.51 13.56
CA LYS A 239 -16.55 8.23 12.52
C LYS A 239 -16.50 9.75 12.68
N TYR A 240 -16.27 10.25 13.89
CA TYR A 240 -16.21 11.68 14.21
C TYR A 240 -14.79 12.17 14.50
N ASP A 241 -14.02 12.38 13.44
CA ASP A 241 -12.88 13.27 13.50
C ASP A 241 -12.94 14.18 12.27
N VAL A 242 -13.43 15.42 12.46
CA VAL A 242 -12.78 16.70 12.07
C VAL A 242 -13.69 17.92 12.40
N ASP A 243 -15.04 17.84 12.43
CA ASP A 243 -15.89 19.07 12.41
C ASP A 243 -16.90 19.33 13.56
N LYS A 244 -16.92 18.60 14.68
CA LYS A 244 -17.82 18.94 15.81
C LYS A 244 -17.10 18.95 17.17
N ARG A 245 -16.79 20.15 17.66
CA ARG A 245 -15.99 20.46 18.85
C ARG A 245 -16.71 20.29 20.21
N HIS A 246 -17.85 19.61 20.31
CA HIS A 246 -18.67 19.67 21.53
C HIS A 246 -18.98 18.33 22.22
N LEU A 247 -18.51 17.19 21.69
CA LEU A 247 -18.72 15.87 22.30
C LEU A 247 -17.43 15.22 22.86
N ARG A 248 -16.26 15.84 22.69
CA ARG A 248 -14.97 15.21 23.03
C ARG A 248 -14.56 15.33 24.50
N ASP A 249 -15.05 16.32 25.23
CA ASP A 249 -14.51 16.59 26.57
C ASP A 249 -15.05 15.61 27.63
N GLU A 250 -16.33 15.23 27.55
CA GLU A 250 -16.95 14.28 28.48
C GLU A 250 -16.46 12.85 28.25
N ASP A 251 -16.45 12.37 27.00
CA ASP A 251 -15.95 11.03 26.65
C ASP A 251 -14.44 10.87 26.95
N MET A 252 -13.63 11.91 26.67
CA MET A 252 -12.22 11.90 27.04
C MET A 252 -12.03 11.96 28.55
N ALA A 253 -12.83 12.74 29.28
CA ALA A 253 -12.79 12.78 30.74
C ALA A 253 -13.19 11.43 31.34
N GLU A 254 -14.21 10.76 30.79
CA GLU A 254 -14.63 9.42 31.21
C GLU A 254 -13.53 8.40 30.93
N PHE A 255 -12.94 8.40 29.73
CA PHE A 255 -11.81 7.53 29.39
C PHE A 255 -10.62 7.76 30.33
N ILE A 256 -10.18 9.00 30.52
CA ILE A 256 -9.06 9.34 31.43
C ILE A 256 -9.39 8.90 32.86
N LYS A 257 -10.62 9.12 33.34
CA LYS A 257 -11.06 8.68 34.66
C LYS A 257 -10.99 7.16 34.79
N LYS A 258 -11.51 6.41 33.82
CA LYS A 258 -11.51 4.93 33.80
C LYS A 258 -10.09 4.35 33.67
N VAL A 259 -9.21 4.97 32.90
CA VAL A 259 -7.81 4.54 32.76
C VAL A 259 -6.95 4.92 33.97
N GLY A 260 -7.25 6.05 34.62
CA GLY A 260 -6.49 6.59 35.77
C GLY A 260 -6.84 5.96 37.12
N THR A 261 -7.99 5.32 37.26
CA THR A 261 -8.36 4.54 38.46
C THR A 261 -7.70 3.17 38.52
N ILE A 262 -7.04 2.72 37.45
CA ILE A 262 -6.50 1.37 37.32
C ILE A 262 -4.99 1.40 37.64
N GLY A 263 -4.61 0.77 38.76
CA GLY A 263 -3.26 0.79 39.32
C GLY A 263 -3.15 1.46 40.69
N LYS A 264 -4.23 2.07 41.21
CA LYS A 264 -4.38 2.38 42.64
C LYS A 264 -4.95 1.16 43.36
N ARG A 265 -4.11 0.16 43.60
CA ARG A 265 -4.31 -0.84 44.65
C ARG A 265 -3.09 -0.85 45.53
#